data_AF-A0A1B9YRP5-F1
#
_entry.id   AF-A0A1B9YRP5-F1
#
_cell.length_a   1.000
_cell.length_b   1.000
_cell.length_c   1.000
_cell.angle_alpha   90.00
_cell.angle_beta   90.00
_cell.angle_gamma   90.00
#
_symmetry.space_group_name_H-M   'P 1'
#
loop_
_entity.id
_entity.type
_entity.pdbx_description
1 polymer ?
#
loop_
_entity_poly.entity_id
_entity_poly.type
_entity_poly.pdbx_seq_one_letter_code
_entity_poly.pdbx_strand_id
1 'polypeptide(L)'
;MAGSPETGGSITGAPKVPSMEIIAEVERVAREVSCGAIGLIGFNGHMDTSIAIRTVTIDEDLAVFYAGSGITAMSDPEAEYAETLAKAQRIFCALFSYAWRNNGGDPERCG
;
A
#
# COMPACT_ATOMS: atom_id res chain seq x y z
N MET A 1 10.43 10.06 18.63
CA MET A 1 11.10 9.01 17.86
C MET A 1 10.17 7.79 17.83
N ALA A 2 9.32 7.69 16.81
CA ALA A 2 8.48 6.51 16.62
C ALA A 2 9.27 5.54 15.74
N GLY A 3 9.67 4.39 16.28
CA GLY A 3 10.23 3.31 15.49
C GLY A 3 9.14 2.79 14.57
N SER A 4 9.21 3.13 13.28
CA SER A 4 8.35 2.51 12.26
C SER A 4 8.67 1.01 12.21
N PRO A 5 7.66 0.13 12.10
CA PRO A 5 7.89 -1.29 11.95
C PRO A 5 8.84 -1.50 10.77
N GLU A 6 9.84 -2.34 10.98
CA GLU A 6 10.86 -2.63 9.98
C GLU A 6 10.23 -3.33 8.77
N THR A 7 9.84 -2.54 7.78
CA THR A 7 9.17 -3.01 6.57
C THR A 7 10.11 -3.91 5.73
N GLY A 8 9.53 -4.84 4.98
CA GLY A 8 10.29 -5.79 4.16
C GLY A 8 11.17 -5.10 3.12
N GLY A 9 12.35 -5.68 2.84
CA GLY A 9 13.32 -5.12 1.88
C GLY A 9 12.77 -4.97 0.46
N SER A 10 11.73 -5.72 0.10
CA SER A 10 11.00 -5.60 -1.18
C SER A 10 10.21 -4.31 -1.35
N ILE A 11 10.01 -3.54 -0.28
CA ILE A 11 9.19 -2.33 -0.26
C ILE A 11 10.04 -1.07 -0.02
N THR A 12 11.16 -1.24 0.69
CA THR A 12 12.09 -0.16 1.01
C THR A 12 13.25 -0.08 0.05
N GLY A 13 13.77 -1.21 -0.42
CA GLY A 13 14.95 -1.27 -1.27
C GLY A 13 16.23 -1.64 -0.51
N ALA A 14 17.35 -1.56 -1.21
CA ALA A 14 18.67 -1.85 -0.69
C ALA A 14 19.68 -0.79 -1.17
N PRO A 15 20.54 -0.24 -0.29
CA PRO A 15 20.60 -0.45 1.16
C PRO A 15 19.42 0.19 1.92
N LYS A 16 18.85 -0.54 2.91
CA LYS A 16 17.55 -0.23 3.53
C LYS A 16 17.43 1.21 4.09
N VAL A 17 18.38 1.65 4.91
CA VAL A 17 18.30 2.97 5.58
C VAL A 17 18.34 4.12 4.56
N PRO A 18 19.34 4.20 3.66
CA PRO A 18 19.34 5.20 2.59
C PRO A 18 18.08 5.19 1.72
N SER A 19 17.56 4.00 1.36
CA SER A 19 16.36 3.93 0.54
C SER A 19 15.11 4.45 1.29
N MET A 20 14.99 4.17 2.60
CA MET A 20 13.91 4.73 3.42
C MET A 20 13.99 6.26 3.55
N GLU A 21 15.19 6.83 3.63
CA GLU A 21 15.39 8.29 3.67
C GLU A 21 14.92 8.94 2.36
N ILE A 22 15.31 8.37 1.21
CA ILE A 22 14.87 8.84 -0.11
C ILE A 22 13.34 8.73 -0.25
N ILE A 23 12.75 7.61 0.16
CA ILE A 23 11.30 7.42 0.15
C ILE A 23 10.61 8.50 0.97
N ALA A 24 11.10 8.76 2.19
CA ALA A 24 10.53 9.78 3.07
C ALA A 24 10.63 11.19 2.49
N GLU A 25 11.75 11.51 1.83
CA GLU A 25 11.96 12.80 1.16
C GLU A 25 11.03 13.02 -0.04
N VAL A 26 10.83 11.97 -0.84
CA VAL A 26 10.00 12.02 -2.06
C VAL A 26 8.52 12.03 -1.73
N GLU A 27 8.06 11.17 -0.82
CA GLU A 27 6.63 11.02 -0.54
C GLU A 27 6.10 12.09 0.41
N ARG A 28 6.93 12.58 1.35
CA ARG A 28 6.59 13.61 2.34
C ARG A 28 5.32 13.34 3.15
N VAL A 29 4.84 12.10 3.16
CA VAL A 29 3.69 11.63 3.93
C VAL A 29 4.08 10.36 4.67
N ALA A 30 3.51 10.16 5.85
CA ALA A 30 3.65 8.88 6.53
C ALA A 30 2.80 7.83 5.78
N ARG A 31 3.37 6.65 5.52
CA ARG A 31 2.63 5.53 4.90
C ARG A 31 1.62 4.85 5.84
N GLU A 32 1.55 5.30 7.10
CA GLU A 32 0.66 4.76 8.14
C GLU A 32 0.70 3.23 8.22
N VAL A 33 -0.47 2.56 8.11
CA VAL A 33 -0.62 1.11 8.08
C VAL A 33 0.00 0.51 6.82
N SER A 34 0.01 1.26 5.70
CA SER A 34 0.52 0.75 4.43
C SER A 34 2.01 0.48 4.53
N CYS A 35 2.41 -0.70 4.06
CA CYS A 35 3.75 -1.27 4.21
C CYS A 35 4.15 -1.66 5.64
N GLY A 36 3.28 -1.49 6.65
CA GLY A 36 3.45 -2.01 8.00
C GLY A 36 3.16 -3.52 8.09
N ALA A 37 2.85 -4.01 9.29
CA ALA A 37 2.50 -5.42 9.53
C ALA A 37 1.08 -5.53 10.11
N ILE A 38 0.28 -6.44 9.56
CA ILE A 38 -1.05 -6.81 10.06
C ILE A 38 -0.98 -8.28 10.47
N GLY A 39 -1.39 -8.60 11.69
CA GLY A 39 -1.25 -9.96 12.17
C GLY A 39 -1.92 -10.25 13.51
N LEU A 40 -1.87 -11.51 13.88
CA LEU A 40 -2.38 -12.05 15.13
C LEU A 40 -1.22 -12.33 16.09
N ILE A 41 -1.39 -11.96 17.35
CA ILE A 41 -0.49 -12.35 18.44
C ILE A 41 -1.33 -13.10 19.49
N GLY A 42 -1.02 -14.37 19.70
CA GLY A 42 -1.67 -15.23 20.68
C GLY A 42 -0.96 -15.25 22.03
N PHE A 43 -1.71 -15.44 23.11
CA PHE A 43 -1.16 -15.57 24.47
C PHE A 43 -0.29 -16.83 24.69
N ASN A 44 -0.29 -17.75 23.72
CA ASN A 44 0.56 -18.95 23.68
C ASN A 44 1.93 -18.71 23.04
N GLY A 45 2.27 -17.46 22.71
CA GLY A 45 3.52 -17.10 22.04
C GLY A 45 3.50 -17.30 20.51
N HIS A 46 2.36 -17.71 19.93
CA HIS A 46 2.21 -17.78 18.49
C HIS A 46 1.99 -16.37 17.91
N MET A 47 2.74 -16.03 16.86
CA MET A 47 2.50 -14.82 16.08
C MET A 47 2.46 -15.15 14.60
N ASP A 48 1.52 -14.55 13.88
CA ASP A 48 1.46 -14.60 12.43
C ASP A 48 1.18 -13.20 11.92
N THR A 49 2.06 -12.67 11.07
CA THR A 49 1.99 -11.31 10.56
C THR A 49 2.24 -11.30 9.07
N SER A 50 1.41 -10.56 8.34
CA SER A 50 1.58 -10.26 6.93
C SER A 50 1.94 -8.80 6.73
N ILE A 51 2.67 -8.50 5.66
CA ILE A 51 2.97 -7.11 5.29
C ILE A 51 1.71 -6.49 4.66
N ALA A 52 1.36 -5.29 5.09
CA ALA A 52 0.20 -4.54 4.61
C ALA A 52 0.45 -3.97 3.20
N ILE A 53 0.48 -4.85 2.20
CA ILE A 53 0.52 -4.50 0.77
C ILE A 53 -0.84 -4.80 0.13
N ARG A 54 -1.23 -3.98 -0.86
CA ARG A 54 -2.57 -4.02 -1.46
C ARG A 54 -3.69 -3.86 -0.42
N THR A 55 -3.42 -3.07 0.61
CA THR A 55 -4.35 -2.75 1.69
C THR A 55 -4.95 -1.38 1.44
N VAL A 56 -6.23 -1.21 1.78
CA VAL A 56 -6.92 0.08 1.74
C VAL A 56 -7.31 0.44 3.16
N THR A 57 -6.94 1.63 3.60
CA THR A 57 -7.49 2.24 4.82
C THR A 57 -8.70 3.05 4.41
N ILE A 58 -9.83 2.84 5.08
CA ILE A 58 -11.05 3.60 4.84
C ILE A 58 -11.42 4.30 6.14
N ASP A 59 -11.54 5.62 6.09
CA ASP A 59 -12.05 6.44 7.17
C ASP A 59 -13.19 7.30 6.63
N GLU A 60 -14.40 7.10 7.16
CA GLU A 60 -15.64 7.69 6.66
C GLU A 60 -15.80 7.51 5.13
N ASP A 61 -15.72 8.60 4.37
CA ASP A 61 -15.87 8.65 2.91
C ASP A 61 -14.51 8.68 2.17
N LEU A 62 -13.39 8.53 2.88
CA LEU A 62 -12.04 8.58 2.33
C LEU A 62 -11.38 7.20 2.32
N ALA A 63 -11.15 6.67 1.12
CA ALA A 63 -10.35 5.47 0.91
C ALA A 63 -8.91 5.84 0.47
N VAL A 64 -7.91 5.44 1.26
CA VAL A 64 -6.49 5.66 0.97
C VAL A 64 -5.79 4.32 0.78
N PHE A 65 -4.99 4.22 -0.27
CA PHE A 65 -4.12 3.07 -0.51
C PHE A 65 -2.83 3.52 -1.20
N TYR A 66 -1.80 2.68 -1.08
CA TYR A 66 -0.50 2.95 -1.69
C TYR A 66 -0.16 1.84 -2.69
N ALA A 67 0.36 2.25 -3.84
CA ALA A 67 0.89 1.38 -4.87
C ALA A 67 2.23 1.94 -5.35
N GLY A 68 3.15 1.04 -5.69
CA GLY A 68 4.46 1.42 -6.19
C GLY A 68 5.14 0.27 -6.92
N SER A 69 6.35 0.55 -7.39
CA SER A 69 7.22 -0.42 -8.05
C SER A 69 8.65 -0.34 -7.53
N GLY A 70 9.43 -1.39 -7.76
CA GLY A 70 10.83 -1.45 -7.36
C GLY A 70 11.72 -0.81 -8.41
N ILE A 71 12.37 0.31 -8.10
CA ILE A 71 13.22 1.02 -9.05
C ILE A 71 14.65 0.48 -8.99
N THR A 72 15.21 0.15 -10.16
CA THR A 72 16.60 -0.25 -10.35
C THR A 72 17.32 0.72 -11.30
N ALA A 73 18.65 0.63 -11.38
CA ALA A 73 19.43 1.45 -12.30
C ALA A 73 19.09 1.23 -13.78
N MET A 74 18.46 0.10 -14.11
CA MET A 74 18.05 -0.26 -15.47
C MET A 74 16.53 -0.12 -15.69
N SER A 75 15.81 0.41 -14.70
CA SER A 75 14.37 0.59 -14.80
C SER A 75 14.01 1.67 -15.82
N ASP A 76 12.96 1.40 -16.59
CA ASP A 76 12.36 2.38 -17.50
C ASP A 76 11.23 3.13 -16.76
N PRO A 77 11.29 4.47 -16.64
CA PRO A 77 10.32 5.22 -15.85
C PRO A 77 8.86 5.03 -16.29
N GLU A 78 8.61 4.90 -17.59
CA GLU A 78 7.26 4.72 -18.13
C GLU A 78 6.71 3.33 -17.80
N ALA A 79 7.54 2.29 -17.94
CA ALA A 79 7.19 0.92 -17.58
C ALA A 79 6.89 0.77 -16.08
N GLU A 80 7.70 1.35 -15.20
CA GLU A 80 7.49 1.28 -13.75
C GLU A 80 6.22 2.03 -13.31
N TYR A 81 5.92 3.15 -13.99
CA TYR A 81 4.68 3.89 -13.77
C TYR A 81 3.47 3.06 -14.22
N ALA A 82 3.53 2.41 -15.39
CA ALA A 82 2.49 1.52 -15.88
C ALA A 82 2.27 0.32 -14.94
N GLU A 83 3.34 -0.27 -14.40
CA GLU A 83 3.24 -1.35 -13.41
C GLU A 83 2.55 -0.87 -12.12
N THR A 84 2.91 0.32 -11.63
CA THR A 84 2.30 0.94 -10.46
C THR A 84 0.80 1.14 -10.65
N LEU A 85 0.39 1.67 -11.81
CA LEU A 85 -1.02 1.83 -12.18
C LEU A 85 -1.74 0.48 -12.28
N ALA A 86 -1.11 -0.54 -12.87
CA ALA A 86 -1.71 -1.88 -12.97
C ALA A 86 -1.94 -2.53 -11.60
N LYS A 87 -1.04 -2.29 -10.63
CA LYS A 87 -1.24 -2.71 -9.22
C LYS A 87 -2.40 -1.96 -8.56
N ALA A 88 -2.47 -0.64 -8.77
CA ALA A 88 -3.54 0.21 -8.25
C ALA A 88 -4.92 -0.13 -8.84
N GLN A 89 -5.00 -0.41 -10.15
CA GLN A 89 -6.24 -0.72 -10.85
C GLN A 89 -6.99 -1.90 -10.21
N ARG A 90 -6.28 -2.93 -9.74
CA ARG A 90 -6.90 -4.07 -9.05
C ARG A 90 -7.63 -3.66 -7.77
N ILE A 91 -7.10 -2.68 -7.04
CA ILE A 91 -7.72 -2.12 -5.83
C ILE A 91 -8.96 -1.32 -6.21
N PHE A 92 -8.86 -0.45 -7.22
CA PHE A 92 -10.01 0.30 -7.72
C PHE A 92 -11.14 -0.62 -8.17
N CYS A 93 -10.86 -1.66 -8.96
CA CYS A 93 -11.86 -2.63 -9.38
C CYS A 93 -12.54 -3.31 -8.19
N ALA A 94 -11.79 -3.65 -7.14
CA ALA A 94 -12.35 -4.26 -5.93
C ALA A 94 -13.26 -3.29 -5.16
N LEU A 95 -12.84 -2.03 -4.98
CA LEU A 95 -13.61 -0.99 -4.31
C LEU A 95 -14.89 -0.65 -5.08
N PHE A 96 -14.80 -0.44 -6.40
CA PHE A 96 -15.98 -0.18 -7.22
C PHE A 96 -16.94 -1.36 -7.24
N SER A 97 -16.42 -2.59 -7.34
CA SER A 97 -17.25 -3.79 -7.29
C SER A 97 -17.97 -3.95 -5.94
N TYR A 98 -17.31 -3.58 -4.82
CA TYR A 98 -17.92 -3.55 -3.50
C TYR A 98 -18.98 -2.45 -3.39
N ALA A 99 -18.66 -1.22 -3.80
CA ALA A 99 -19.60 -0.10 -3.80
C ALA A 99 -20.85 -0.41 -4.64
N TRP A 100 -20.67 -0.98 -5.83
CA TRP A 100 -21.76 -1.40 -6.72
C TRP A 100 -22.67 -2.43 -6.06
N ARG A 101 -22.10 -3.47 -5.41
CA ARG A 101 -22.88 -4.50 -4.71
C ARG A 101 -23.67 -3.95 -3.52
N ASN A 102 -23.10 -3.03 -2.76
CA ASN A 102 -23.72 -2.54 -1.53
C ASN A 102 -24.65 -1.34 -1.72
N ASN A 103 -24.47 -0.57 -2.79
CA ASN A 103 -25.30 0.59 -3.11
C ASN A 103 -26.34 0.31 -4.23
N GLY A 104 -26.60 -0.96 -4.55
CA GLY A 104 -27.69 -1.36 -5.46
C GLY A 104 -27.46 -1.03 -6.94
N GLY A 105 -26.20 -0.80 -7.35
CA GLY A 105 -25.87 -0.52 -8.74
C GLY A 105 -26.34 0.85 -9.24
N ASP A 106 -26.39 1.86 -8.37
CA ASP A 106 -26.64 3.24 -8.77
C ASP A 106 -25.38 3.84 -9.46
N PRO A 107 -25.42 4.12 -10.77
CA PRO A 107 -24.30 4.71 -11.48
C PRO A 107 -24.06 6.18 -11.11
N GLU A 108 -25.02 6.88 -10.49
CA GLU A 108 -24.90 8.32 -10.19
C GLU A 108 -24.09 8.62 -8.92
N ARG A 109 -23.84 7.61 -8.07
CA ARG A 109 -22.93 7.73 -6.90
C ARG A 109 -21.48 7.39 -7.21
N CYS A 110 -21.22 6.89 -8.40
CA CYS A 110 -19.91 6.50 -8.89
C CYS A 110 -19.45 7.59 -9.87
N GLY A 111 -19.08 8.76 -9.33
CA GLY A 111 -18.75 9.97 -10.11
C GLY A 111 -17.78 9.74 -11.26
#